data_AF-A0A7X8WTN7-F1
#
_entry.id   AF-A0A7X8WTN7-F1
#
_cell.length_a   1.000
_cell.length_b   1.000
_cell.length_c   1.000
_cell.angle_alpha   90.00
_cell.angle_beta   90.00
_cell.angle_gamma   90.00
#
_symmetry.space_group_name_H-M   'P 1'
#
loop_
_entity.id
_entity.type
_entity.pdbx_description
1 polymer ?
#
loop_
_entity_poly.entity_id
_entity_poly.type
_entity_poly.pdbx_seq_one_letter_code
_entity_poly.pdbx_strand_id
1 'polypeptide(L)'
;MSDTHKDTTTVTITINNRKIKANVGDTVLQTATKAGIKIPSLCYLKDINEIAACRLCVAEVDINGAPMRGLPATCVLRVQEGMNVRTNTKRVRNARRCNLELILANHDMNCPTCVRNGTCELQALCEEYGISGVRFEGEKRPVTIDALSSSIVRDSSKCILCGRCVSTCMKVQELGVLGFTNRGFNTEVGPAFDYSMRDVNCVYCGQCIEACPTAALRERRYLDEVWDAIDDPDKVVVVQAAPAVRASLGEEFGMPIGTPVTGKMTAALKEIGFDYVFDTNFAADLTISEEAHELLDRILNGGVLPMITSCSPGWVRYCEMYHPDFLPNLSTCKSPQNMMGAVIKSYFAKLKGLDPTKIVTVSCMPCTSKKTEAARDELEVDGIRDIDYSLTTRELGQMIKQAGIDFNNLEDAEPDRILGDYTGAAVIFGTTGGVMEAALRTAADVLTGED
;
A
#
# COMPACT_ATOMS: atom_id res chain seq x y z
N MET A 1 -3.49 4.92 26.42
CA MET A 1 -2.15 4.41 26.77
C MET A 1 -1.36 5.55 27.36
N SER A 2 -0.79 5.35 28.55
CA SER A 2 -0.20 6.38 29.39
C SER A 2 0.96 7.10 28.72
N ASP A 3 0.83 8.42 28.57
CA ASP A 3 1.95 9.35 28.43
C ASP A 3 2.83 9.22 29.68
N THR A 4 3.81 8.34 29.59
CA THR A 4 4.90 8.27 30.56
C THR A 4 5.88 9.35 30.16
N HIS A 5 5.99 10.38 30.99
CA HIS A 5 7.09 11.33 31.00
C HIS A 5 8.42 10.56 30.90
N LYS A 6 8.97 10.43 29.69
CA LYS A 6 10.37 10.02 29.50
C LYS A 6 11.21 11.19 29.96
N ASP A 7 11.84 11.04 31.11
CA ASP A 7 12.93 11.89 31.56
C ASP A 7 14.00 11.90 30.45
N THR A 8 13.97 12.92 29.58
CA THR A 8 14.86 13.00 28.40
C THR A 8 16.24 13.45 28.86
N THR A 9 16.98 12.51 29.43
CA THR A 9 18.43 12.65 29.55
C THR A 9 18.99 12.81 28.14
N THR A 10 19.79 13.85 27.93
CA THR A 10 20.42 14.14 26.62
C THR A 10 21.91 13.93 26.70
N VAL A 11 22.50 13.48 25.58
CA VAL A 11 23.94 13.36 25.39
C VAL A 11 24.38 14.19 24.20
N THR A 12 25.62 14.65 24.21
CA THR A 12 26.25 15.37 23.10
C THR A 12 27.10 14.40 22.28
N ILE A 13 26.78 14.31 20.99
CA ILE A 13 27.55 13.56 20.01
C ILE A 13 27.98 14.48 18.87
N THR A 14 28.99 14.09 18.12
CA THR A 14 29.42 14.80 16.90
C THR A 14 29.13 13.92 15.69
N ILE A 15 28.43 14.43 14.68
CA ILE A 15 28.25 13.75 13.38
C ILE A 15 28.77 14.66 12.28
N ASN A 16 29.76 14.19 11.50
CA ASN A 16 30.41 14.98 10.43
C ASN A 16 30.83 16.39 10.88
N ASN A 17 31.51 16.49 12.04
CA ASN A 17 31.95 17.74 12.68
C ASN A 17 30.81 18.65 13.22
N ARG A 18 29.55 18.21 13.17
CA ARG A 18 28.42 18.94 13.78
C ARG A 18 28.13 18.36 15.16
N LYS A 19 28.18 19.18 16.21
CA LYS A 19 27.74 18.80 17.56
C LYS A 19 26.22 18.75 17.60
N ILE A 20 25.66 17.65 18.09
CA ILE A 20 24.23 17.37 18.13
C ILE A 20 23.87 16.89 19.53
N LYS A 21 22.83 17.46 20.11
CA LYS A 21 22.18 16.94 21.31
C LYS A 21 21.23 15.82 20.91
N ALA A 22 21.42 14.65 21.48
CA ALA A 22 20.64 13.46 21.20
C ALA A 22 19.95 12.96 22.46
N ASN A 23 18.75 12.40 22.32
CA ASN A 23 18.07 11.75 23.44
C ASN A 23 18.75 10.42 23.73
N VAL A 24 19.02 10.13 25.00
CA VAL A 24 19.51 8.81 25.41
C VAL A 24 18.51 7.75 24.93
N GLY A 25 19.05 6.70 24.30
CA GLY A 25 18.25 5.62 23.71
C GLY A 25 17.92 5.81 22.23
N ASP A 26 18.08 6.99 21.64
CA ASP A 26 18.00 7.12 20.17
C ASP A 26 19.16 6.34 19.51
N THR A 27 18.93 5.85 18.29
CA THR A 27 20.02 5.37 17.44
C THR A 27 20.73 6.51 16.73
N VAL A 28 21.99 6.31 16.34
CA VAL A 28 22.76 7.28 15.54
C VAL A 28 22.03 7.65 14.25
N LEU A 29 21.35 6.68 13.60
CA LEU A 29 20.54 6.96 12.41
C LEU A 29 19.37 7.90 12.72
N GLN A 30 18.60 7.63 13.78
CA GLN A 30 17.47 8.47 14.18
C GLN A 30 17.93 9.89 14.52
N THR A 31 19.02 10.02 15.27
CA THR A 31 19.62 11.33 15.60
C THR A 31 20.11 12.07 14.37
N ALA A 32 20.79 11.38 13.44
CA ALA A 32 21.24 11.96 12.18
C ALA A 32 20.06 12.50 11.35
N THR A 33 18.98 11.71 11.21
CA THR A 33 17.77 12.11 10.50
C THR A 33 17.14 13.37 11.11
N LYS A 34 16.99 13.42 12.45
CA LYS A 34 16.48 14.62 13.16
C LYS A 34 17.34 15.87 12.93
N ALA A 35 18.64 15.69 12.73
CA ALA A 35 19.60 16.77 12.48
C ALA A 35 19.76 17.10 10.98
N GLY A 36 18.93 16.54 10.09
CA GLY A 36 19.03 16.77 8.64
C GLY A 36 20.26 16.14 7.98
N ILE A 37 20.85 15.12 8.61
CA ILE A 37 22.00 14.37 8.07
C ILE A 37 21.51 13.06 7.48
N LYS A 38 21.57 12.95 6.15
CA LYS A 38 21.19 11.73 5.43
C LYS A 38 22.21 10.62 5.66
N ILE A 39 21.73 9.48 6.17
CA ILE A 39 22.48 8.22 6.18
C ILE A 39 21.61 7.17 5.47
N PRO A 40 22.09 6.51 4.41
CA PRO A 40 21.26 5.61 3.62
C PRO A 40 20.96 4.30 4.35
N SER A 41 19.82 3.71 4.02
CA SER A 41 19.41 2.37 4.47
C SER A 41 18.42 1.78 3.48
N LEU A 42 18.45 0.45 3.30
CA LEU A 42 17.42 -0.29 2.56
C LEU A 42 16.55 -1.15 3.48
N CYS A 43 17.17 -1.86 4.43
CA CYS A 43 16.43 -2.74 5.33
C CYS A 43 15.79 -2.01 6.51
N TYR A 44 16.31 -0.86 6.92
CA TYR A 44 15.76 -0.15 8.07
C TYR A 44 14.37 0.38 7.73
N LEU A 45 13.39 0.03 8.55
CA LEU A 45 12.06 0.63 8.56
C LEU A 45 11.74 0.97 10.00
N LYS A 46 11.58 2.27 10.28
CA LYS A 46 11.45 2.81 11.64
C LYS A 46 10.37 2.04 12.43
N ASP A 47 10.71 1.62 13.64
CA ASP A 47 9.84 0.89 14.58
C ASP A 47 9.36 -0.50 14.11
N ILE A 48 9.70 -0.92 12.89
CA ILE A 48 9.23 -2.18 12.28
C ILE A 48 10.40 -3.14 12.00
N ASN A 49 11.42 -2.70 11.26
CA ASN A 49 12.52 -3.57 10.81
C ASN A 49 13.90 -2.96 11.10
N GLU A 50 14.54 -3.43 12.17
CA GLU A 50 15.82 -2.89 12.67
C GLU A 50 16.93 -3.94 12.74
N ILE A 51 17.14 -4.68 11.64
CA ILE A 51 18.03 -5.86 11.61
C ILE A 51 19.47 -5.57 11.16
N ALA A 52 19.76 -4.34 10.72
CA ALA A 52 21.08 -3.91 10.21
C ALA A 52 21.67 -4.78 9.06
N ALA A 53 20.84 -5.56 8.37
CA ALA A 53 21.30 -6.58 7.41
C ALA A 53 21.87 -6.00 6.10
N CYS A 54 21.31 -4.90 5.58
CA CYS A 54 21.79 -4.33 4.30
C CYS A 54 23.16 -3.65 4.39
N ARG A 55 23.64 -3.35 5.61
CA ARG A 55 24.94 -2.71 5.89
C ARG A 55 25.18 -1.39 5.14
N LEU A 56 24.15 -0.68 4.69
CA LEU A 56 24.29 0.63 4.05
C LEU A 56 24.44 1.76 5.07
N CYS A 57 23.80 1.65 6.23
CA CYS A 57 23.86 2.62 7.32
C CYS A 57 25.17 2.55 8.13
N VAL A 58 26.27 2.08 7.53
CA VAL A 58 27.56 1.98 8.23
C VAL A 58 28.22 3.35 8.40
N ALA A 59 28.95 3.54 9.49
CA ALA A 59 29.74 4.74 9.77
C ALA A 59 31.07 4.38 10.45
N GLU A 60 32.04 5.29 10.36
CA GLU A 60 33.20 5.27 11.27
C GLU A 60 32.81 5.97 12.57
N VAL A 61 33.13 5.35 13.70
CA VAL A 61 32.77 5.89 15.01
C VAL A 61 33.98 5.77 15.94
N ASP A 62 34.26 6.84 16.68
CA ASP A 62 35.09 6.82 17.87
C ASP A 62 34.32 7.39 19.06
N ILE A 63 34.76 7.02 20.26
CA ILE A 63 34.19 7.48 21.52
C ILE A 63 35.34 8.05 22.34
N ASN A 64 35.32 9.35 22.60
CA ASN A 64 36.39 10.04 23.31
C ASN A 64 37.78 9.74 22.72
N GLY A 65 37.88 9.66 21.38
CA GLY A 65 39.12 9.35 20.67
C GLY A 65 39.46 7.86 20.54
N ALA A 66 38.72 6.96 21.18
CA ALA A 66 38.91 5.51 21.04
C ALA A 66 38.07 4.98 19.86
N PRO A 67 38.68 4.46 18.77
CA PRO A 67 37.93 4.02 17.60
C PRO A 67 37.16 2.73 17.89
N MET A 68 35.89 2.68 17.46
CA MET A 68 35.12 1.43 17.44
C MET A 68 35.67 0.47 16.37
N ARG A 69 35.61 -0.83 16.67
CA ARG A 69 36.04 -1.86 15.71
C ARG A 69 35.12 -1.89 14.49
N GLY A 70 35.72 -1.96 13.30
CA GLY A 70 34.97 -2.10 12.05
C GLY A 70 34.25 -0.82 11.62
N LEU A 71 33.09 -0.98 10.98
CA LEU A 71 32.14 0.09 10.67
C LEU A 71 30.78 -0.31 11.26
N PRO A 72 30.39 0.16 12.46
CA PRO A 72 29.11 -0.18 13.06
C PRO A 72 27.94 0.35 12.21
N ALA A 73 26.80 -0.33 12.29
CA ALA A 73 25.57 0.08 11.62
C ALA A 73 24.79 1.08 12.49
N THR A 74 24.55 2.28 11.98
CA THR A 74 23.95 3.38 12.74
C THR A 74 22.48 3.17 13.05
N CYS A 75 21.78 2.29 12.32
CA CYS A 75 20.36 2.01 12.55
C CYS A 75 20.05 1.20 13.82
N VAL A 76 21.07 0.61 14.44
CA VAL A 76 20.96 -0.13 15.72
C VAL A 76 21.98 0.34 16.76
N LEU A 77 22.95 1.18 16.35
CA LEU A 77 23.93 1.77 17.26
C LEU A 77 23.28 2.89 18.06
N ARG A 78 23.18 2.71 19.38
CA ARG A 78 22.66 3.73 20.30
C ARG A 78 23.66 4.86 20.49
N VAL A 79 23.15 6.08 20.67
CA VAL A 79 23.97 7.26 20.96
C VAL A 79 24.58 7.17 22.37
N GLN A 80 25.80 7.69 22.51
CA GLN A 80 26.53 7.77 23.77
C GLN A 80 27.32 9.08 23.81
N GLU A 81 27.42 9.68 24.99
CA GLU A 81 28.23 10.89 25.24
C GLU A 81 29.66 10.72 24.70
N GLY A 82 30.14 11.76 24.00
CA GLY A 82 31.49 11.77 23.43
C GLY A 82 31.67 10.92 22.16
N MET A 83 30.58 10.38 21.59
CA MET A 83 30.62 9.76 20.27
C MET A 83 30.96 10.77 19.17
N ASN A 84 31.87 10.40 18.29
CA ASN A 84 32.20 11.10 17.06
C ASN A 84 31.98 10.17 15.86
N VAL A 85 30.98 10.49 15.04
CA VAL A 85 30.48 9.69 13.93
C VAL A 85 30.86 10.38 12.61
N ARG A 86 31.57 9.65 11.76
CA ARG A 86 31.93 10.09 10.40
C ARG A 86 31.22 9.20 9.40
N THR A 87 30.31 9.78 8.62
CA THR A 87 29.38 9.04 7.75
C THR A 87 29.80 9.02 6.28
N ASN A 88 30.87 9.72 5.92
CA ASN A 88 31.28 9.96 4.54
C ASN A 88 32.79 9.75 4.29
N THR A 89 33.52 9.04 5.15
CA THR A 89 34.95 8.76 4.93
C THR A 89 35.17 7.87 3.69
N LYS A 90 36.40 7.82 3.14
CA LYS A 90 36.74 6.92 2.03
C LYS A 90 36.37 5.47 2.35
N ARG A 91 36.61 5.02 3.58
CA ARG A 91 36.30 3.67 4.03
C ARG A 91 34.80 3.40 4.06
N VAL A 92 34.00 4.34 4.57
CA VAL A 92 32.53 4.23 4.57
C VAL A 92 31.96 4.21 3.16
N ARG A 93 32.41 5.13 2.28
CA ARG A 93 31.95 5.19 0.89
C ARG A 93 32.27 3.89 0.13
N ASN A 94 33.48 3.36 0.29
CA ASN A 94 33.89 2.10 -0.32
C ASN A 94 33.06 0.91 0.19
N ALA A 95 32.78 0.85 1.50
CA ALA A 95 31.96 -0.21 2.07
C ALA A 95 30.52 -0.19 1.54
N ARG A 96 29.90 1.00 1.46
CA ARG A 96 28.54 1.14 0.89
C ARG A 96 28.48 0.74 -0.58
N ARG A 97 29.45 1.18 -1.39
CA ARG A 97 29.56 0.75 -2.80
C ARG A 97 29.68 -0.76 -2.93
N CYS A 98 30.56 -1.38 -2.14
CA CYS A 98 30.73 -2.83 -2.12
C CYS A 98 29.42 -3.55 -1.76
N ASN A 99 28.70 -3.09 -0.72
CA ASN A 99 27.44 -3.69 -0.31
C ASN A 99 26.35 -3.57 -1.38
N LEU A 100 26.25 -2.41 -2.07
CA LEU A 100 25.32 -2.24 -3.19
C LEU A 100 25.64 -3.20 -4.33
N GLU A 101 26.91 -3.31 -4.72
CA GLU A 101 27.34 -4.25 -5.76
C GLU A 101 27.06 -5.71 -5.39
N LEU A 102 27.23 -6.11 -4.13
CA LEU A 102 26.88 -7.45 -3.65
C LEU A 102 25.37 -7.72 -3.70
N ILE A 103 24.54 -6.72 -3.38
CA ILE A 103 23.09 -6.81 -3.53
C ILE A 103 22.73 -6.99 -5.01
N LEU A 104 23.33 -6.18 -5.88
CA LEU A 104 23.07 -6.22 -7.32
C LEU A 104 23.56 -7.50 -8.00
N ALA A 105 24.60 -8.14 -7.47
CA ALA A 105 25.14 -9.40 -8.02
C ALA A 105 24.07 -10.49 -8.13
N ASN A 106 23.05 -10.47 -7.26
CA ASN A 106 21.96 -11.42 -7.23
C ASN A 106 20.57 -10.79 -7.47
N HIS A 107 20.53 -9.58 -8.05
CA HIS A 107 19.31 -8.85 -8.38
C HIS A 107 19.15 -8.77 -9.89
N ASP A 108 17.93 -8.97 -10.40
CA ASP A 108 17.64 -8.70 -11.81
C ASP A 108 17.54 -7.19 -12.08
N MET A 109 18.48 -6.66 -12.87
CA MET A 109 18.65 -5.24 -13.18
C MET A 109 17.93 -4.79 -14.46
N ASN A 110 16.93 -5.54 -14.94
CA ASN A 110 16.02 -5.08 -16.01
C ASN A 110 15.12 -3.92 -15.52
N CYS A 111 15.71 -2.76 -15.25
CA CYS A 111 15.03 -1.58 -14.70
C CYS A 111 14.05 -0.91 -15.68
N PRO A 112 14.34 -0.75 -16.99
CA PRO A 112 13.43 -0.07 -17.91
C PRO A 112 12.04 -0.70 -18.02
N THR A 113 11.94 -2.01 -17.83
CA THR A 113 10.69 -2.79 -17.87
C THR A 113 10.10 -3.05 -16.47
N CYS A 114 10.75 -2.56 -15.41
CA CYS A 114 10.34 -2.79 -14.04
C CYS A 114 9.26 -1.78 -13.61
N VAL A 115 8.23 -2.26 -12.90
CA VAL A 115 7.13 -1.40 -12.40
C VAL A 115 7.56 -0.34 -11.38
N ARG A 116 8.75 -0.47 -10.80
CA ARG A 116 9.35 0.50 -9.85
C ARG A 116 10.42 1.37 -10.49
N ASN A 117 10.53 1.39 -11.82
CA ASN A 117 11.48 2.27 -12.50
C ASN A 117 11.23 3.73 -12.12
N GLY A 118 12.26 4.42 -11.64
CA GLY A 118 12.16 5.81 -11.17
C GLY A 118 11.70 5.98 -9.71
N THR A 119 11.15 4.94 -9.07
CA THR A 119 10.69 4.97 -7.67
C THR A 119 11.32 3.89 -6.78
N CYS A 120 12.27 3.12 -7.31
CA CYS A 120 12.97 2.06 -6.59
C CYS A 120 14.07 2.64 -5.67
N GLU A 121 14.02 2.31 -4.37
CA GLU A 121 15.00 2.80 -3.40
C GLU A 121 16.41 2.25 -3.68
N LEU A 122 16.52 1.00 -4.17
CA LEU A 122 17.79 0.41 -4.57
C LEU A 122 18.39 1.15 -5.78
N GLN A 123 17.56 1.45 -6.79
CA GLN A 123 17.97 2.18 -8.00
C GLN A 123 18.51 3.56 -7.63
N ALA A 124 17.77 4.32 -6.81
CA ALA A 124 18.18 5.64 -6.34
C ALA A 124 19.52 5.62 -5.59
N LEU A 125 19.75 4.60 -4.76
CA LEU A 125 21.04 4.45 -4.07
C LEU A 125 22.18 4.04 -5.01
N CYS A 126 21.91 3.24 -6.03
CA CYS A 126 22.93 2.90 -7.02
C CYS A 126 23.37 4.14 -7.81
N GLU A 127 22.43 5.01 -8.15
CA GLU A 127 22.70 6.31 -8.76
C GLU A 127 23.49 7.23 -7.81
N GLU A 128 23.03 7.42 -6.57
CA GLU A 128 23.70 8.28 -5.56
C GLU A 128 25.17 7.87 -5.35
N TYR A 129 25.46 6.57 -5.37
CA TYR A 129 26.80 6.04 -5.17
C TYR A 129 27.60 5.85 -6.46
N GLY A 130 27.06 6.16 -7.64
CA GLY A 130 27.73 6.04 -8.92
C GLY A 130 28.11 4.59 -9.27
N ILE A 131 27.17 3.67 -9.08
CA ILE A 131 27.34 2.26 -9.47
C ILE A 131 27.04 2.12 -10.95
N SER A 132 28.08 1.92 -11.77
CA SER A 132 27.97 1.76 -13.22
C SER A 132 28.13 0.30 -13.69
N GLY A 133 28.34 -0.62 -12.76
CA GLY A 133 28.57 -2.04 -13.03
C GLY A 133 28.82 -2.81 -11.73
N VAL A 134 28.68 -4.13 -11.81
CA VAL A 134 28.88 -5.05 -10.68
C VAL A 134 30.19 -5.80 -10.90
N ARG A 135 31.13 -5.71 -9.96
CA ARG A 135 32.43 -6.41 -10.04
C ARG A 135 32.35 -7.88 -9.60
N PHE A 136 31.26 -8.26 -8.95
CA PHE A 136 31.05 -9.60 -8.41
C PHE A 136 30.31 -10.45 -9.43
N GLU A 137 30.97 -11.47 -9.95
CA GLU A 137 30.38 -12.51 -10.78
C GLU A 137 30.11 -13.76 -9.94
N GLY A 138 29.13 -14.56 -10.33
CA GLY A 138 28.79 -15.79 -9.63
C GLY A 138 27.44 -16.36 -10.03
N GLU A 139 27.09 -17.46 -9.37
CA GLU A 139 25.75 -18.04 -9.46
C GLU A 139 24.72 -17.02 -8.98
N LYS A 140 23.57 -16.98 -9.67
CA LYS A 140 22.38 -16.23 -9.26
C LYS A 140 21.31 -17.20 -8.81
N ARG A 141 20.48 -16.78 -7.86
CA ARG A 141 19.31 -17.56 -7.47
C ARG A 141 18.40 -17.78 -8.69
N PRO A 142 17.78 -18.96 -8.81
CA PRO A 142 16.71 -19.17 -9.79
C PRO A 142 15.62 -18.12 -9.66
N VAL A 143 15.09 -17.68 -10.79
CA VAL A 143 13.97 -16.74 -10.82
C VAL A 143 12.67 -17.51 -10.61
N THR A 144 11.89 -17.09 -9.62
CA THR A 144 10.55 -17.60 -9.33
C THR A 144 9.57 -16.43 -9.28
N ILE A 145 8.55 -16.48 -10.14
CA ILE A 145 7.48 -15.49 -10.19
C ILE A 145 6.17 -16.19 -9.86
N ASP A 146 5.60 -15.87 -8.69
CA ASP A 146 4.25 -16.27 -8.30
C ASP A 146 3.29 -15.12 -8.61
N ALA A 147 2.39 -15.35 -9.55
CA ALA A 147 1.39 -14.40 -10.00
C ALA A 147 -0.04 -14.98 -9.98
N LEU A 148 -0.28 -16.04 -9.19
CA LEU A 148 -1.55 -16.76 -9.14
C LEU A 148 -2.62 -16.05 -8.28
N SER A 149 -2.21 -15.18 -7.35
CA SER A 149 -3.14 -14.35 -6.57
C SER A 149 -3.65 -13.18 -7.41
N SER A 150 -4.95 -12.88 -7.29
CA SER A 150 -5.57 -11.68 -7.87
C SER A 150 -5.10 -10.37 -7.25
N SER A 151 -4.36 -10.42 -6.14
CA SER A 151 -3.94 -9.23 -5.39
C SER A 151 -2.42 -8.99 -5.41
N ILE A 152 -1.61 -10.03 -5.20
CA ILE A 152 -0.17 -9.90 -4.95
C ILE A 152 0.62 -10.77 -5.92
N VAL A 153 1.65 -10.19 -6.53
CA VAL A 153 2.67 -10.87 -7.33
C VAL A 153 3.98 -10.84 -6.58
N ARG A 154 4.64 -12.00 -6.47
CA ARG A 154 5.97 -12.16 -5.86
C ARG A 154 6.99 -12.51 -6.93
N ASP A 155 8.04 -11.71 -7.03
CA ASP A 155 9.16 -11.91 -7.95
C ASP A 155 10.47 -12.01 -7.14
N SER A 156 10.99 -13.22 -7.00
CA SER A 156 12.20 -13.47 -6.20
C SER A 156 13.46 -12.85 -6.80
N SER A 157 13.48 -12.59 -8.12
CA SER A 157 14.63 -12.00 -8.82
C SER A 157 14.88 -10.55 -8.42
N LYS A 158 13.85 -9.85 -7.95
CA LYS A 158 13.94 -8.46 -7.47
C LYS A 158 14.14 -8.38 -5.96
N CYS A 159 14.13 -9.51 -5.24
CA CYS A 159 14.25 -9.53 -3.78
C CYS A 159 15.69 -9.31 -3.32
N ILE A 160 15.86 -8.40 -2.36
CA ILE A 160 17.16 -8.10 -1.72
C ILE A 160 17.29 -8.66 -0.30
N LEU A 161 16.36 -9.53 0.11
CA LEU A 161 16.31 -10.16 1.43
C LEU A 161 16.37 -9.16 2.61
N CYS A 162 15.79 -7.96 2.43
CA CYS A 162 15.86 -6.90 3.44
C CYS A 162 14.96 -7.15 4.67
N GLY A 163 14.00 -8.06 4.57
CA GLY A 163 13.08 -8.42 5.66
C GLY A 163 12.00 -7.39 5.98
N ARG A 164 11.90 -6.25 5.27
CA ARG A 164 10.85 -5.24 5.53
C ARG A 164 9.44 -5.82 5.42
N CYS A 165 9.16 -6.57 4.37
CA CYS A 165 7.88 -7.24 4.16
C CYS A 165 7.57 -8.30 5.24
N VAL A 166 8.57 -9.11 5.64
CA VAL A 166 8.46 -10.11 6.71
C VAL A 166 8.12 -9.44 8.04
N SER A 167 8.92 -8.45 8.46
CA SER A 167 8.68 -7.73 9.71
C SER A 167 7.36 -6.97 9.72
N THR A 168 6.93 -6.41 8.58
CA THR A 168 5.63 -5.72 8.47
C THR A 168 4.47 -6.71 8.63
N CYS A 169 4.52 -7.84 7.92
CA CYS A 169 3.50 -8.88 8.01
C CYS A 169 3.41 -9.50 9.41
N MET A 170 4.55 -9.66 10.09
CA MET A 170 4.61 -10.24 11.44
C MET A 170 4.26 -9.25 12.55
N LYS A 171 4.77 -8.01 12.51
CA LYS A 171 4.67 -7.07 13.65
C LYS A 171 3.56 -6.04 13.51
N VAL A 172 3.14 -5.73 12.29
CA VAL A 172 2.08 -4.73 12.03
C VAL A 172 0.75 -5.41 11.78
N GLN A 173 0.75 -6.49 10.99
CA GLN A 173 -0.47 -7.25 10.68
C GLN A 173 -0.68 -8.44 11.62
N GLU A 174 0.34 -8.84 12.38
CA GLU A 174 0.28 -9.99 13.31
C GLU A 174 -0.09 -11.34 12.66
N LEU A 175 0.09 -11.48 11.34
CA LEU A 175 -0.24 -12.71 10.60
C LEU A 175 0.97 -13.62 10.38
N GLY A 176 2.14 -13.04 10.14
CA GLY A 176 3.37 -13.80 9.89
C GLY A 176 3.34 -14.70 8.64
N VAL A 177 2.57 -14.35 7.61
CA VAL A 177 2.43 -15.13 6.36
C VAL A 177 3.76 -15.23 5.60
N LEU A 178 4.56 -14.17 5.60
CA LEU A 178 5.86 -14.15 4.93
C LEU A 178 6.99 -14.44 5.93
N GLY A 179 7.92 -15.32 5.56
CA GLY A 179 9.12 -15.63 6.33
C GLY A 179 10.36 -15.79 5.46
N PHE A 180 11.52 -15.95 6.11
CA PHE A 180 12.72 -16.41 5.43
C PHE A 180 12.69 -17.93 5.34
N THR A 181 12.64 -18.47 4.13
CA THR A 181 12.69 -19.90 3.84
C THR A 181 14.08 -20.29 3.37
N ASN A 182 14.38 -21.60 3.38
CA ASN A 182 15.68 -22.16 3.01
C ASN A 182 16.86 -21.58 3.82
N ARG A 183 18.11 -21.81 3.39
CA ARG A 183 19.33 -21.38 4.10
C ARG A 183 20.44 -21.00 3.12
N GLY A 184 21.35 -20.14 3.60
CA GLY A 184 22.56 -19.77 2.88
C GLY A 184 22.23 -19.03 1.58
N PHE A 185 22.86 -19.45 0.48
CA PHE A 185 22.65 -18.84 -0.83
C PHE A 185 21.19 -18.96 -1.32
N ASN A 186 20.51 -20.04 -0.94
CA ASN A 186 19.14 -20.37 -1.36
C ASN A 186 18.07 -19.68 -0.51
N THR A 187 18.43 -18.82 0.45
CA THR A 187 17.45 -18.13 1.29
C THR A 187 16.52 -17.27 0.43
N GLU A 188 15.22 -17.42 0.67
CA GLU A 188 14.16 -16.70 -0.03
C GLU A 188 13.17 -16.09 0.95
N VAL A 189 12.37 -15.16 0.46
CA VAL A 189 11.21 -14.63 1.19
C VAL A 189 9.96 -15.15 0.52
N GLY A 190 9.11 -15.81 1.29
CA GLY A 190 7.85 -16.35 0.82
C GLY A 190 7.06 -16.99 1.96
N PRO A 191 5.87 -17.51 1.66
CA PRO A 191 5.12 -18.33 2.60
C PRO A 191 5.83 -19.65 2.94
N ALA A 192 5.37 -20.30 4.01
CA ALA A 192 5.85 -21.63 4.36
C ALA A 192 5.66 -22.59 3.16
N PHE A 193 6.65 -23.46 2.94
CA PHE A 193 6.68 -24.42 1.82
C PHE A 193 6.62 -23.80 0.42
N ASP A 194 6.90 -22.49 0.30
CA ASP A 194 6.86 -21.74 -0.97
C ASP A 194 5.50 -21.78 -1.67
N TYR A 195 4.41 -21.95 -0.90
CA TYR A 195 3.06 -21.85 -1.44
C TYR A 195 2.81 -20.49 -2.07
N SER A 196 1.89 -20.46 -3.03
CA SER A 196 1.42 -19.20 -3.61
C SER A 196 0.72 -18.36 -2.54
N MET A 197 0.80 -17.04 -2.69
CA MET A 197 -0.01 -16.11 -1.89
C MET A 197 -1.52 -16.43 -1.98
N ARG A 198 -1.97 -17.04 -3.09
CA ARG A 198 -3.36 -17.51 -3.26
C ARG A 198 -3.74 -18.61 -2.26
N ASP A 199 -2.79 -19.49 -1.94
CA ASP A 199 -3.05 -20.79 -1.29
C ASP A 199 -2.69 -20.78 0.22
N VAL A 200 -2.49 -19.58 0.80
CA VAL A 200 -2.16 -19.38 2.21
C VAL A 200 -3.11 -18.38 2.86
N ASN A 201 -3.06 -18.30 4.19
CA ASN A 201 -3.92 -17.42 4.99
C ASN A 201 -3.52 -15.93 4.91
N CYS A 202 -3.25 -15.43 3.70
CA CYS A 202 -2.99 -14.02 3.45
C CYS A 202 -4.30 -13.25 3.29
N VAL A 203 -4.42 -12.12 3.98
CA VAL A 203 -5.57 -11.20 3.87
C VAL A 203 -5.46 -10.20 2.72
N TYR A 204 -4.38 -10.27 1.93
CA TYR A 204 -4.12 -9.44 0.75
C TYR A 204 -4.09 -7.92 0.98
N CYS A 205 -3.77 -7.47 2.19
CA CYS A 205 -3.76 -6.04 2.54
C CYS A 205 -2.67 -5.20 1.85
N GLY A 206 -1.68 -5.85 1.21
CA GLY A 206 -0.65 -5.14 0.43
C GLY A 206 0.41 -4.41 1.26
N GLN A 207 0.35 -4.44 2.59
CA GLN A 207 1.36 -3.77 3.45
C GLN A 207 2.80 -4.27 3.20
N CYS A 208 2.94 -5.52 2.76
CA CYS A 208 4.22 -6.07 2.35
C CYS A 208 4.74 -5.50 1.02
N ILE A 209 3.86 -5.05 0.12
CA ILE A 209 4.18 -4.35 -1.13
C ILE A 209 4.67 -2.93 -0.80
N GLU A 210 3.93 -2.19 0.03
CA GLU A 210 4.34 -0.84 0.48
C GLU A 210 5.70 -0.86 1.20
N ALA A 211 5.92 -1.88 2.03
CA ALA A 211 7.19 -2.05 2.72
C ALA A 211 8.34 -2.49 1.80
N CYS A 212 8.10 -2.85 0.54
CA CYS A 212 9.14 -3.35 -0.36
C CYS A 212 9.95 -2.19 -0.98
N PRO A 213 11.29 -2.14 -0.80
CA PRO A 213 12.12 -1.09 -1.43
C PRO A 213 12.35 -1.30 -2.94
N THR A 214 11.97 -2.47 -3.48
CA THR A 214 12.14 -2.88 -4.87
C THR A 214 10.81 -3.38 -5.43
N ALA A 215 10.81 -4.05 -6.59
CA ALA A 215 9.62 -4.66 -7.19
C ALA A 215 9.45 -6.16 -6.86
N ALA A 216 10.03 -6.64 -5.76
CA ALA A 216 9.94 -8.05 -5.36
C ALA A 216 8.53 -8.48 -4.94
N LEU A 217 7.77 -7.53 -4.40
CA LEU A 217 6.35 -7.67 -4.14
C LEU A 217 5.67 -6.49 -4.84
N ARG A 218 4.64 -6.79 -5.63
CA ARG A 218 3.84 -5.80 -6.35
C ARG A 218 2.39 -6.27 -6.45
N GLU A 219 1.48 -5.37 -6.74
CA GLU A 219 0.10 -5.74 -7.04
C GLU A 219 -0.02 -6.53 -8.35
N ARG A 220 -1.04 -7.38 -8.43
CA ARG A 220 -1.53 -7.91 -9.71
C ARG A 220 -2.10 -6.75 -10.50
N ARG A 221 -1.73 -6.65 -11.77
CA ARG A 221 -2.14 -5.55 -12.64
C ARG A 221 -3.22 -5.97 -13.63
N TYR A 222 -4.11 -5.03 -13.95
CA TYR A 222 -5.19 -5.21 -14.93
C TYR A 222 -5.24 -4.06 -15.96
N LEU A 223 -4.11 -3.39 -16.21
CA LEU A 223 -4.10 -2.22 -17.11
C LEU A 223 -4.45 -2.59 -18.54
N ASP A 224 -3.87 -3.68 -19.05
CA ASP A 224 -4.02 -4.08 -20.44
C ASP A 224 -5.48 -4.51 -20.69
N GLU A 225 -6.06 -5.26 -19.76
CA GLU A 225 -7.47 -5.68 -19.82
C GLU A 225 -8.45 -4.49 -19.74
N VAL A 226 -8.09 -3.42 -19.02
CA VAL A 226 -8.91 -2.20 -18.95
C VAL A 226 -8.76 -1.38 -20.24
N TRP A 227 -7.55 -1.26 -20.80
CA TRP A 227 -7.36 -0.63 -22.11
C TRP A 227 -8.12 -1.38 -23.21
N ASP A 228 -8.00 -2.70 -23.26
CA ASP A 228 -8.75 -3.54 -24.20
C ASP A 228 -10.27 -3.34 -24.08
N ALA A 229 -10.78 -3.15 -22.85
CA ALA A 229 -12.20 -2.86 -22.63
C ALA A 229 -12.62 -1.47 -23.11
N ILE A 230 -11.76 -0.45 -22.92
CA ILE A 230 -12.01 0.93 -23.38
C ILE A 230 -11.98 1.01 -24.91
N ASP A 231 -11.09 0.24 -25.55
CA ASP A 231 -10.94 0.21 -27.01
C ASP A 231 -12.02 -0.64 -27.71
N ASP A 232 -12.81 -1.44 -26.96
CA ASP A 232 -13.88 -2.28 -27.50
C ASP A 232 -15.19 -1.47 -27.67
N PRO A 233 -15.62 -1.16 -28.92
CA PRO A 233 -16.82 -0.36 -29.17
C PRO A 233 -18.13 -1.06 -28.81
N ASP A 234 -18.11 -2.37 -28.55
CA ASP A 234 -19.28 -3.13 -28.10
C ASP A 234 -19.47 -3.08 -26.58
N LYS A 235 -18.56 -2.44 -25.84
CA LYS A 235 -18.58 -2.34 -24.38
C LYS A 235 -18.97 -0.94 -23.93
N VAL A 236 -19.54 -0.88 -22.72
CA VAL A 236 -19.74 0.36 -21.99
C VAL A 236 -18.90 0.29 -20.73
N VAL A 237 -17.81 1.07 -20.67
CA VAL A 237 -16.84 1.00 -19.58
C VAL A 237 -17.14 2.10 -18.55
N VAL A 238 -17.53 1.65 -17.36
CA VAL A 238 -17.90 2.52 -16.24
C VAL A 238 -16.82 2.45 -15.18
N VAL A 239 -16.27 3.59 -14.77
CA VAL A 239 -15.27 3.67 -13.71
C VAL A 239 -15.83 4.30 -12.44
N GLN A 240 -15.39 3.80 -11.29
CA GLN A 240 -15.63 4.40 -9.98
C GLN A 240 -14.32 4.56 -9.19
N ALA A 241 -14.19 5.64 -8.41
CA ALA A 241 -12.99 5.89 -7.60
C ALA A 241 -13.31 5.97 -6.11
N ALA A 242 -12.53 5.26 -5.30
CA ALA A 242 -12.65 5.26 -3.85
C ALA A 242 -12.24 6.60 -3.20
N PRO A 243 -12.77 6.93 -2.00
CA PRO A 243 -12.52 8.20 -1.33
C PRO A 243 -11.03 8.55 -1.21
N ALA A 244 -10.17 7.62 -0.80
CA ALA A 244 -8.75 7.92 -0.55
C ALA A 244 -7.90 8.08 -1.83
N VAL A 245 -8.40 7.68 -3.01
CA VAL A 245 -7.65 7.84 -4.27
C VAL A 245 -7.45 9.33 -4.56
N ARG A 246 -8.49 10.15 -4.37
CA ARG A 246 -8.43 11.61 -4.59
C ARG A 246 -7.47 12.35 -3.64
N ALA A 247 -7.03 11.71 -2.55
CA ALA A 247 -6.12 12.31 -1.57
C ALA A 247 -4.65 11.90 -1.79
N SER A 248 -4.40 10.86 -2.59
CA SER A 248 -3.07 10.25 -2.77
C SER A 248 -2.60 10.22 -4.22
N LEU A 249 -3.51 10.23 -5.21
CA LEU A 249 -3.16 10.17 -6.62
C LEU A 249 -2.22 11.30 -7.06
N GLY A 250 -2.33 12.50 -6.46
CA GLY A 250 -1.44 13.62 -6.75
C GLY A 250 0.05 13.33 -6.49
N GLU A 251 0.37 12.44 -5.55
CA GLU A 251 1.75 12.07 -5.23
C GLU A 251 2.45 11.39 -6.43
N GLU A 252 1.70 10.66 -7.26
CA GLU A 252 2.21 10.06 -8.50
C GLU A 252 2.66 11.09 -9.54
N PHE A 253 2.23 12.35 -9.38
CA PHE A 253 2.55 13.48 -10.26
C PHE A 253 3.43 14.53 -9.57
N GLY A 254 4.02 14.18 -8.43
CA GLY A 254 4.94 15.04 -7.68
C GLY A 254 4.25 16.12 -6.83
N MET A 255 2.93 16.06 -6.65
CA MET A 255 2.23 16.96 -5.75
C MET A 255 2.51 16.61 -4.28
N PRO A 256 2.43 17.57 -3.35
CA PRO A 256 2.59 17.29 -1.92
C PRO A 256 1.58 16.25 -1.41
N ILE A 257 2.03 15.46 -0.41
CA ILE A 257 1.19 14.45 0.27
C ILE A 257 -0.11 15.09 0.78
N GLY A 258 -1.24 14.43 0.52
CA GLY A 258 -2.56 14.87 0.96
C GLY A 258 -3.19 15.98 0.13
N THR A 259 -2.62 16.33 -1.04
CA THR A 259 -3.24 17.30 -1.94
C THR A 259 -4.53 16.72 -2.54
N PRO A 260 -5.70 17.38 -2.39
CA PRO A 260 -6.95 16.89 -2.96
C PRO A 260 -6.95 17.10 -4.48
N VAL A 261 -7.24 16.03 -5.23
CA VAL A 261 -7.23 16.03 -6.70
C VAL A 261 -8.52 15.47 -7.31
N THR A 262 -9.66 15.65 -6.63
CA THR A 262 -10.95 15.09 -7.06
C THR A 262 -11.31 15.48 -8.50
N GLY A 263 -11.34 16.79 -8.79
CA GLY A 263 -11.74 17.28 -10.11
C GLY A 263 -10.78 16.85 -11.22
N LYS A 264 -9.47 16.89 -10.96
CA LYS A 264 -8.43 16.42 -11.90
C LYS A 264 -8.49 14.91 -12.14
N MET A 265 -8.74 14.13 -11.09
CA MET A 265 -8.93 12.68 -11.21
C MET A 265 -10.11 12.38 -12.13
N THR A 266 -11.25 13.04 -11.91
CA THR A 266 -12.44 12.87 -12.76
C THR A 266 -12.19 13.30 -14.19
N ALA A 267 -11.55 14.45 -14.41
CA ALA A 267 -11.21 14.94 -15.74
C ALA A 267 -10.29 13.97 -16.47
N ALA A 268 -9.29 13.42 -15.78
CA ALA A 268 -8.35 12.47 -16.38
C ALA A 268 -9.03 11.14 -16.75
N LEU A 269 -9.96 10.65 -15.92
CA LEU A 269 -10.76 9.46 -16.25
C LEU A 269 -11.63 9.70 -17.49
N LYS A 270 -12.23 10.89 -17.64
CA LYS A 270 -12.99 11.25 -18.85
C LYS A 270 -12.09 11.33 -20.09
N GLU A 271 -10.90 11.92 -19.96
CA GLU A 271 -9.94 12.05 -21.06
C GLU A 271 -9.31 10.70 -21.46
N ILE A 272 -9.17 9.75 -20.53
CA ILE A 272 -8.75 8.36 -20.81
C ILE A 272 -9.75 7.63 -21.72
N GLY A 273 -11.04 8.00 -21.68
CA GLY A 273 -12.07 7.40 -22.53
C GLY A 273 -13.07 6.50 -21.81
N PHE A 274 -13.19 6.56 -20.48
CA PHE A 274 -14.29 5.90 -19.78
C PHE A 274 -15.64 6.55 -20.16
N ASP A 275 -16.65 5.73 -20.49
CA ASP A 275 -17.98 6.21 -20.90
C ASP A 275 -18.73 6.93 -19.78
N TYR A 276 -18.55 6.46 -18.55
CA TYR A 276 -19.15 7.02 -17.35
C TYR A 276 -18.16 7.01 -16.18
N VAL A 277 -18.08 8.14 -15.48
CA VAL A 277 -17.21 8.33 -14.31
C VAL A 277 -18.08 8.60 -13.08
N PHE A 278 -18.15 7.60 -12.19
CA PHE A 278 -18.88 7.67 -10.93
C PHE A 278 -17.96 7.77 -9.72
N ASP A 279 -18.53 8.04 -8.56
CA ASP A 279 -17.81 8.18 -7.30
C ASP A 279 -18.24 7.09 -6.33
N THR A 280 -17.31 6.25 -5.86
CA THR A 280 -17.62 5.18 -4.89
C THR A 280 -18.22 5.74 -3.60
N ASN A 281 -18.02 7.03 -3.30
CA ASN A 281 -18.66 7.70 -2.17
C ASN A 281 -20.19 7.60 -2.21
N PHE A 282 -20.82 7.66 -3.39
CA PHE A 282 -22.29 7.46 -3.50
C PHE A 282 -22.69 6.10 -2.92
N ALA A 283 -21.95 5.04 -3.28
CA ALA A 283 -22.22 3.71 -2.73
C ALA A 283 -21.75 3.53 -1.28
N ALA A 284 -20.85 4.39 -0.78
CA ALA A 284 -20.55 4.45 0.64
C ALA A 284 -21.75 4.97 1.43
N ASP A 285 -22.46 5.99 0.94
CA ASP A 285 -23.73 6.43 1.53
C ASP A 285 -24.80 5.31 1.47
N LEU A 286 -24.87 4.54 0.38
CA LEU A 286 -25.74 3.36 0.30
C LEU A 286 -25.35 2.30 1.34
N THR A 287 -24.05 2.03 1.50
CA THR A 287 -23.56 1.11 2.53
C THR A 287 -23.97 1.58 3.91
N ILE A 288 -23.85 2.88 4.23
CA ILE A 288 -24.31 3.42 5.51
C ILE A 288 -25.81 3.30 5.68
N SER A 289 -26.59 3.55 4.63
CA SER A 289 -28.04 3.41 4.69
C SER A 289 -28.41 1.99 5.11
N GLU A 290 -27.85 0.97 4.47
CA GLU A 290 -28.13 -0.43 4.82
C GLU A 290 -27.52 -0.82 6.18
N GLU A 291 -26.25 -0.48 6.44
CA GLU A 291 -25.51 -0.93 7.62
C GLU A 291 -26.01 -0.26 8.91
N ALA A 292 -26.46 1.00 8.85
CA ALA A 292 -27.09 1.66 9.98
C ALA A 292 -28.46 1.03 10.30
N HIS A 293 -29.28 0.73 9.29
CA HIS A 293 -30.57 0.05 9.52
C HIS A 293 -30.38 -1.38 10.03
N GLU A 294 -29.38 -2.10 9.53
CA GLU A 294 -29.00 -3.43 10.03
C GLU A 294 -28.55 -3.36 11.50
N LEU A 295 -27.76 -2.35 11.87
CA LEU A 295 -27.35 -2.14 13.26
C LEU A 295 -28.56 -1.93 14.17
N LEU A 296 -29.49 -1.06 13.76
CA LEU A 296 -30.70 -0.77 14.52
C LEU A 296 -31.60 -2.00 14.65
N ASP A 297 -31.78 -2.76 13.58
CA ASP A 297 -32.52 -4.03 13.60
C ASP A 297 -31.90 -5.02 14.58
N ARG A 298 -30.57 -5.22 14.52
CA ARG A 298 -29.87 -6.13 15.44
C ARG A 298 -30.01 -5.69 16.90
N ILE A 299 -29.99 -4.39 17.19
CA ILE A 299 -30.17 -3.86 18.55
C ILE A 299 -31.61 -4.04 19.03
N LEU A 300 -32.60 -3.71 18.21
CA LEU A 300 -34.01 -3.67 18.61
C LEU A 300 -34.66 -5.05 18.62
N ASN A 301 -34.25 -5.95 17.73
CA ASN A 301 -34.89 -7.24 17.51
C ASN A 301 -34.05 -8.44 18.00
N GLY A 302 -32.99 -8.19 18.80
CA GLY A 302 -32.19 -9.25 19.42
C GLY A 302 -31.30 -10.01 18.43
N GLY A 303 -30.76 -9.31 17.43
CA GLY A 303 -29.81 -9.87 16.46
C GLY A 303 -28.42 -10.13 17.05
N VAL A 304 -27.52 -10.64 16.19
CA VAL A 304 -26.16 -11.01 16.60
C VAL A 304 -25.29 -9.77 16.81
N LEU A 305 -24.74 -9.63 18.03
CA LEU A 305 -23.88 -8.54 18.46
C LEU A 305 -22.53 -9.05 19.02
N PRO A 306 -21.44 -8.25 18.95
CA PRO A 306 -21.35 -6.93 18.30
C PRO A 306 -21.48 -7.03 16.78
N MET A 307 -22.08 -6.04 16.13
CA MET A 307 -22.02 -5.94 14.66
C MET A 307 -20.65 -5.43 14.24
N ILE A 308 -20.08 -6.04 13.20
CA ILE A 308 -18.73 -5.77 12.70
C ILE A 308 -18.85 -5.35 11.23
N THR A 309 -18.17 -4.29 10.83
CA THR A 309 -18.22 -3.81 9.44
C THR A 309 -17.65 -4.84 8.45
N SER A 310 -18.27 -4.97 7.28
CA SER A 310 -17.87 -5.91 6.22
C SER A 310 -17.18 -5.24 5.02
N CYS A 311 -17.04 -3.91 5.01
CA CYS A 311 -16.59 -3.15 3.85
C CYS A 311 -15.10 -3.34 3.48
N SER A 312 -14.28 -3.82 4.42
CA SER A 312 -12.84 -4.08 4.24
C SER A 312 -12.59 -5.54 3.90
N PRO A 313 -12.20 -5.89 2.66
CA PRO A 313 -12.04 -7.29 2.26
C PRO A 313 -10.88 -8.00 2.98
N GLY A 314 -9.84 -7.25 3.39
CA GLY A 314 -8.78 -7.81 4.22
C GLY A 314 -9.29 -8.23 5.60
N TRP A 315 -10.23 -7.47 6.16
CA TRP A 315 -10.85 -7.80 7.43
C TRP A 315 -11.84 -8.98 7.30
N VAL A 316 -12.68 -8.99 6.27
CA VAL A 316 -13.58 -10.12 5.99
C VAL A 316 -12.77 -11.42 5.88
N ARG A 317 -11.69 -11.39 5.09
CA ARG A 317 -10.81 -12.55 4.93
C ARG A 317 -10.08 -12.93 6.22
N TYR A 318 -9.74 -11.96 7.08
CA TYR A 318 -9.19 -12.24 8.40
C TYR A 318 -10.19 -13.00 9.28
N CYS A 319 -11.45 -12.57 9.31
CA CYS A 319 -12.52 -13.30 10.02
C CYS A 319 -12.67 -14.72 9.45
N GLU A 320 -12.78 -14.90 8.14
CA GLU A 320 -12.93 -16.22 7.52
C GLU A 320 -11.81 -17.21 7.89
N MET A 321 -10.57 -16.72 7.96
CA MET A 321 -9.40 -17.58 8.15
C MET A 321 -9.03 -17.79 9.62
N TYR A 322 -9.23 -16.78 10.46
CA TYR A 322 -8.69 -16.75 11.82
C TYR A 322 -9.77 -16.66 12.90
N HIS A 323 -10.95 -16.12 12.59
CA HIS A 323 -12.07 -16.02 13.54
C HIS A 323 -13.42 -16.28 12.87
N PRO A 324 -13.63 -17.50 12.33
CA PRO A 324 -14.85 -17.83 11.57
C PRO A 324 -16.11 -17.78 12.45
N ASP A 325 -15.95 -17.83 13.77
CA ASP A 325 -16.98 -17.62 14.77
C ASP A 325 -17.58 -16.20 14.75
N PHE A 326 -16.87 -15.20 14.23
CA PHE A 326 -17.39 -13.85 14.02
C PHE A 326 -18.03 -13.62 12.65
N LEU A 327 -18.14 -14.63 11.77
CA LEU A 327 -18.83 -14.46 10.48
C LEU A 327 -20.29 -14.00 10.62
N PRO A 328 -21.10 -14.52 11.57
CA PRO A 328 -22.45 -14.00 11.80
C PRO A 328 -22.49 -12.55 12.34
N ASN A 329 -21.37 -12.07 12.90
CA ASN A 329 -21.23 -10.72 13.41
C ASN A 329 -20.92 -9.69 12.31
N LEU A 330 -20.39 -10.13 11.15
CA LEU A 330 -20.18 -9.24 10.03
C LEU A 330 -21.52 -8.69 9.51
N SER A 331 -21.53 -7.40 9.16
CA SER A 331 -22.64 -6.79 8.44
C SER A 331 -22.89 -7.55 7.14
N THR A 332 -24.15 -7.76 6.82
CA THR A 332 -24.58 -8.40 5.57
C THR A 332 -24.46 -7.48 4.37
N CYS A 333 -24.17 -6.20 4.60
CA CYS A 333 -23.95 -5.21 3.57
C CYS A 333 -22.76 -5.59 2.67
N LYS A 334 -22.94 -5.45 1.35
CA LYS A 334 -21.80 -5.43 0.41
C LYS A 334 -20.91 -4.22 0.71
N SER A 335 -19.63 -4.28 0.34
CA SER A 335 -18.78 -3.10 0.44
C SER A 335 -19.19 -2.00 -0.57
N PRO A 336 -18.80 -0.73 -0.37
CA PRO A 336 -19.11 0.35 -1.31
C PRO A 336 -18.68 0.04 -2.75
N GLN A 337 -17.55 -0.64 -2.93
CA GLN A 337 -17.08 -1.08 -4.26
C GLN A 337 -18.13 -1.97 -4.94
N ASN A 338 -18.54 -3.03 -4.26
CA ASN A 338 -19.41 -4.05 -4.84
C ASN A 338 -20.88 -3.62 -4.86
N MET A 339 -21.33 -2.81 -3.90
CA MET A 339 -22.62 -2.13 -3.98
C MET A 339 -22.70 -1.25 -5.23
N MET A 340 -21.69 -0.44 -5.49
CA MET A 340 -21.66 0.40 -6.70
C MET A 340 -21.72 -0.47 -7.96
N GLY A 341 -20.92 -1.54 -8.03
CA GLY A 341 -20.94 -2.48 -9.16
C GLY A 341 -22.33 -3.08 -9.41
N ALA A 342 -22.97 -3.57 -8.36
CA ALA A 342 -24.34 -4.10 -8.42
C ALA A 342 -25.35 -3.05 -8.90
N VAL A 343 -25.28 -1.81 -8.39
CA VAL A 343 -26.16 -0.70 -8.77
C VAL A 343 -25.93 -0.27 -10.22
N ILE A 344 -24.68 -0.24 -10.68
CA ILE A 344 -24.34 0.07 -12.07
C ILE A 344 -24.98 -0.94 -13.02
N LYS A 345 -24.80 -2.23 -12.76
CA LYS A 345 -25.27 -3.30 -13.66
C LYS A 345 -26.76 -3.63 -13.53
N SER A 346 -27.45 -3.06 -12.55
CA SER A 346 -28.89 -3.21 -12.37
C SER A 346 -29.63 -1.89 -12.63
N TYR A 347 -29.66 -1.01 -11.63
CA TYR A 347 -30.41 0.25 -11.65
C TYR A 347 -29.99 1.17 -12.79
N PHE A 348 -28.69 1.44 -12.93
CA PHE A 348 -28.18 2.34 -13.97
C PHE A 348 -28.34 1.75 -15.37
N ALA A 349 -28.01 0.47 -15.56
CA ALA A 349 -28.22 -0.24 -16.82
C ALA A 349 -29.67 -0.12 -17.30
N LYS A 350 -30.64 -0.37 -16.40
CA LYS A 350 -32.07 -0.22 -16.69
C LYS A 350 -32.44 1.23 -17.01
N LEU A 351 -31.92 2.20 -16.24
CA LEU A 351 -32.21 3.62 -16.44
C LEU A 351 -31.73 4.13 -17.82
N LYS A 352 -30.58 3.63 -18.28
CA LYS A 352 -30.00 3.99 -19.58
C LYS A 352 -30.43 3.09 -20.74
N GLY A 353 -31.15 2.00 -20.47
CA GLY A 353 -31.51 1.02 -21.48
C GLY A 353 -30.30 0.25 -22.03
N LEU A 354 -29.27 0.05 -21.21
CA LEU A 354 -28.05 -0.69 -21.54
C LEU A 354 -28.23 -2.18 -21.21
N ASP A 355 -27.60 -3.04 -22.01
CA ASP A 355 -27.44 -4.46 -21.70
C ASP A 355 -26.38 -4.64 -20.60
N PRO A 356 -26.74 -5.15 -19.39
CA PRO A 356 -25.79 -5.35 -18.30
C PRO A 356 -24.57 -6.23 -18.67
N THR A 357 -24.72 -7.15 -19.63
CA THR A 357 -23.63 -8.04 -20.07
C THR A 357 -22.57 -7.33 -20.92
N LYS A 358 -22.90 -6.12 -21.41
CA LYS A 358 -21.99 -5.25 -22.16
C LYS A 358 -21.30 -4.21 -21.29
N ILE A 359 -21.73 -4.05 -20.04
CA ILE A 359 -21.13 -3.09 -19.10
C ILE A 359 -19.88 -3.72 -18.46
N VAL A 360 -18.75 -3.02 -18.57
CA VAL A 360 -17.52 -3.33 -17.85
C VAL A 360 -17.36 -2.33 -16.70
N THR A 361 -17.36 -2.81 -15.46
CA THR A 361 -17.18 -1.99 -14.26
C THR A 361 -15.73 -2.05 -13.77
N VAL A 362 -15.10 -0.88 -13.71
CA VAL A 362 -13.72 -0.69 -13.24
C VAL A 362 -13.72 0.08 -11.93
N SER A 363 -13.04 -0.42 -10.91
CA SER A 363 -12.88 0.29 -9.64
C SER A 363 -11.45 0.76 -9.43
N CYS A 364 -11.24 2.03 -9.06
CA CYS A 364 -9.95 2.57 -8.65
C CYS A 364 -9.88 2.61 -7.12
N MET A 365 -8.97 1.84 -6.53
CA MET A 365 -8.93 1.54 -5.11
C MET A 365 -7.53 1.77 -4.51
N PRO A 366 -7.41 2.28 -3.28
CA PRO A 366 -6.14 2.36 -2.55
C PRO A 366 -5.75 1.01 -1.91
N CYS A 367 -6.26 -0.11 -2.43
CA CYS A 367 -6.22 -1.40 -1.75
C CYS A 367 -6.02 -2.55 -2.73
N THR A 368 -5.07 -3.44 -2.45
CA THR A 368 -4.86 -4.65 -3.24
C THR A 368 -5.94 -5.70 -2.99
N SER A 369 -6.42 -5.84 -1.74
CA SER A 369 -7.42 -6.85 -1.37
C SER A 369 -8.77 -6.65 -2.09
N LYS A 370 -9.07 -5.43 -2.53
CA LYS A 370 -10.24 -5.11 -3.38
C LYS A 370 -10.24 -5.84 -4.73
N LYS A 371 -9.06 -6.23 -5.23
CA LYS A 371 -8.92 -7.08 -6.42
C LYS A 371 -9.40 -8.51 -6.16
N THR A 372 -9.03 -9.07 -5.00
CA THR A 372 -9.54 -10.38 -4.59
C THR A 372 -11.04 -10.33 -4.30
N GLU A 373 -11.54 -9.24 -3.70
CA GLU A 373 -12.98 -9.04 -3.51
C GLU A 373 -13.73 -9.05 -4.83
N ALA A 374 -13.29 -8.27 -5.83
CA ALA A 374 -13.90 -8.27 -7.17
C ALA A 374 -13.86 -9.66 -7.84
N ALA A 375 -12.85 -10.48 -7.51
CA ALA A 375 -12.71 -11.82 -8.06
C ALA A 375 -13.57 -12.90 -7.38
N ARG A 376 -14.29 -12.58 -6.29
CA ARG A 376 -15.14 -13.55 -5.56
C ARG A 376 -16.28 -14.09 -6.42
N ASP A 377 -16.51 -15.39 -6.34
CA ASP A 377 -17.54 -16.08 -7.12
C ASP A 377 -18.95 -15.74 -6.65
N GLU A 378 -19.13 -15.41 -5.36
CA GLU A 378 -20.43 -15.01 -4.80
C GLU A 378 -20.83 -13.56 -5.10
N LEU A 379 -19.95 -12.77 -5.72
CA LEU A 379 -20.19 -11.36 -6.05
C LEU A 379 -20.56 -11.17 -7.53
N GLU A 380 -21.49 -11.99 -7.97
CA GLU A 380 -22.14 -11.93 -9.28
C GLU A 380 -23.65 -12.22 -9.17
N VAL A 381 -24.43 -11.75 -10.14
CA VAL A 381 -25.86 -12.06 -10.29
C VAL A 381 -26.10 -12.50 -11.72
N ASP A 382 -26.70 -13.67 -11.92
CA ASP A 382 -27.00 -14.24 -13.25
C ASP A 382 -25.75 -14.33 -14.17
N GLY A 383 -24.59 -14.65 -13.59
CA GLY A 383 -23.30 -14.73 -14.30
C GLY A 383 -22.67 -13.37 -14.64
N ILE A 384 -23.21 -12.28 -14.08
CA ILE A 384 -22.71 -10.92 -14.27
C ILE A 384 -22.06 -10.45 -12.97
N ARG A 385 -20.72 -10.32 -12.98
CA ARG A 385 -19.94 -9.85 -11.82
C ARG A 385 -20.30 -8.42 -11.45
N ASP A 386 -20.30 -8.10 -10.16
CA ASP A 386 -20.47 -6.71 -9.70
C ASP A 386 -19.34 -5.81 -10.26
N ILE A 387 -18.09 -6.28 -10.14
CA ILE A 387 -16.86 -5.58 -10.57
C ILE A 387 -16.05 -6.49 -11.48
N ASP A 388 -15.72 -6.00 -12.68
CA ASP A 388 -14.90 -6.75 -13.64
C ASP A 388 -13.41 -6.57 -13.37
N TYR A 389 -12.96 -5.33 -13.14
CA TYR A 389 -11.56 -5.01 -12.86
C TYR A 389 -11.41 -4.03 -11.70
N SER A 390 -10.38 -4.24 -10.87
CA SER A 390 -10.00 -3.31 -9.81
C SER A 390 -8.56 -2.87 -10.01
N LEU A 391 -8.34 -1.56 -10.14
CA LEU A 391 -7.05 -0.90 -10.30
C LEU A 391 -6.59 -0.28 -8.99
N THR A 392 -5.29 -0.29 -8.70
CA THR A 392 -4.71 0.49 -7.61
C THR A 392 -4.58 1.97 -7.96
N THR A 393 -4.37 2.84 -6.97
CA THR A 393 -3.97 4.24 -7.21
C THR A 393 -2.72 4.35 -8.11
N ARG A 394 -1.75 3.44 -7.95
CA ARG A 394 -0.54 3.41 -8.79
C ARG A 394 -0.84 3.04 -10.24
N GLU A 395 -1.73 2.08 -10.44
CA GLU A 395 -2.20 1.69 -11.76
C GLU A 395 -2.92 2.83 -12.47
N LEU A 396 -3.83 3.52 -11.78
CA LEU A 396 -4.49 4.72 -12.31
C LEU A 396 -3.46 5.81 -12.67
N GLY A 397 -2.52 6.09 -11.77
CA GLY A 397 -1.42 7.03 -12.05
C GLY A 397 -0.60 6.64 -13.28
N GLN A 398 -0.37 5.34 -13.50
CA GLN A 398 0.28 4.85 -14.70
C GLN A 398 -0.58 5.00 -15.96
N MET A 399 -1.89 4.73 -15.91
CA MET A 399 -2.77 4.91 -17.06
C MET A 399 -2.81 6.37 -17.52
N ILE A 400 -2.93 7.31 -16.58
CA ILE A 400 -2.91 8.76 -16.89
C ILE A 400 -1.58 9.14 -17.56
N LYS A 401 -0.45 8.62 -17.07
CA LYS A 401 0.87 8.82 -17.70
C LYS A 401 0.95 8.19 -19.10
N GLN A 402 0.37 7.00 -19.30
CA GLN A 402 0.31 6.32 -20.60
C GLN A 402 -0.54 7.08 -21.63
N ALA A 403 -1.63 7.70 -21.18
CA ALA A 403 -2.49 8.54 -22.01
C ALA A 403 -1.86 9.88 -22.40
N GLY A 404 -0.74 10.27 -21.79
CA GLY A 404 -0.05 11.53 -22.08
C GLY A 404 -0.74 12.77 -21.48
N ILE A 405 -1.59 12.58 -20.46
CA ILE A 405 -2.36 13.65 -19.84
C ILE A 405 -1.46 14.48 -18.91
N ASP A 406 -1.47 15.81 -19.09
CA ASP A 406 -0.82 16.75 -18.18
C ASP A 406 -1.68 16.99 -16.93
N PHE A 407 -1.65 16.00 -16.03
CA PHE A 407 -2.51 15.95 -14.84
C PHE A 407 -2.45 17.22 -13.98
N ASN A 408 -1.28 17.85 -13.86
CA ASN A 408 -1.09 19.02 -13.00
C ASN A 408 -1.81 20.27 -13.51
N ASN A 409 -1.96 20.39 -14.84
CA ASN A 409 -2.61 21.52 -15.50
C ASN A 409 -4.03 21.21 -15.96
N LEU A 410 -4.56 20.04 -15.63
CA LEU A 410 -5.89 19.62 -16.00
C LEU A 410 -6.95 20.47 -15.28
N GLU A 411 -7.96 20.93 -16.02
CA GLU A 411 -9.12 21.59 -15.44
C GLU A 411 -9.97 20.57 -14.67
N ASP A 412 -10.57 21.02 -13.58
CA ASP A 412 -11.39 20.16 -12.73
C ASP A 412 -12.70 19.81 -13.45
N ALA A 413 -13.11 18.54 -13.39
CA ALA A 413 -14.40 18.07 -13.89
C ALA A 413 -15.22 17.38 -12.78
N GLU A 414 -16.53 17.42 -12.92
CA GLU A 414 -17.46 16.75 -12.00
C GLU A 414 -17.80 15.33 -12.45
N PRO A 415 -18.05 14.40 -11.51
CA PRO A 415 -18.52 13.05 -11.83
C PRO A 415 -19.90 13.09 -12.50
N ASP A 416 -20.29 11.97 -13.13
CA ASP A 416 -21.61 11.84 -13.72
C ASP A 416 -22.70 11.71 -12.63
N ARG A 417 -23.64 12.65 -12.63
CA ARG A 417 -24.59 12.91 -11.53
C ARG A 417 -25.50 11.75 -11.11
N ILE A 418 -25.70 10.72 -11.94
CA ILE A 418 -26.67 9.65 -11.63
C ILE A 418 -26.23 8.84 -10.40
N LEU A 419 -24.93 8.55 -10.29
CA LEU A 419 -24.32 7.80 -9.19
C LEU A 419 -23.04 8.52 -8.71
N GLY A 420 -23.05 9.86 -8.78
CA GLY A 420 -21.89 10.72 -8.50
C GLY A 420 -22.04 11.64 -7.29
N ASP A 421 -23.27 11.90 -6.84
CA ASP A 421 -23.53 12.74 -5.67
C ASP A 421 -23.21 11.98 -4.38
N TYR A 422 -22.64 12.64 -3.37
CA TYR A 422 -22.30 11.99 -2.09
C TYR A 422 -22.33 12.97 -0.92
N THR A 423 -22.50 12.44 0.29
CA THR A 423 -22.50 13.22 1.53
C THR A 423 -21.11 13.37 2.14
N GLY A 424 -20.97 14.25 3.14
CA GLY A 424 -19.76 14.32 3.96
C GLY A 424 -19.47 13.06 4.78
N ALA A 425 -20.47 12.20 5.02
CA ALA A 425 -20.30 10.93 5.71
C ALA A 425 -19.55 9.92 4.82
N ALA A 426 -19.84 9.89 3.52
CA ALA A 426 -19.11 9.06 2.57
C ALA A 426 -17.64 9.47 2.40
N VAL A 427 -17.33 10.77 2.43
CA VAL A 427 -15.95 11.27 2.23
C VAL A 427 -14.97 10.71 3.26
N ILE A 428 -15.42 10.53 4.51
CA ILE A 428 -14.54 10.10 5.61
C ILE A 428 -14.28 8.58 5.64
N PHE A 429 -14.94 7.78 4.80
CA PHE A 429 -14.75 6.32 4.71
C PHE A 429 -13.30 5.88 4.54
N GLY A 430 -12.50 6.70 3.85
CA GLY A 430 -11.08 6.42 3.60
C GLY A 430 -10.18 6.51 4.85
N THR A 431 -10.73 6.82 6.01
CA THR A 431 -9.99 7.01 7.27
C THR A 431 -10.43 6.02 8.35
N THR A 432 -9.50 5.64 9.23
CA THR A 432 -9.84 4.81 10.40
C THR A 432 -10.87 5.53 11.27
N GLY A 433 -11.96 4.86 11.62
CA GLY A 433 -13.08 5.44 12.36
C GLY A 433 -14.13 6.15 11.49
N GLY A 434 -13.84 6.46 10.23
CA GLY A 434 -14.77 7.19 9.36
C GLY A 434 -16.08 6.45 9.08
N VAL A 435 -16.02 5.13 8.87
CA VAL A 435 -17.23 4.30 8.68
C VAL A 435 -18.11 4.29 9.93
N MET A 436 -17.49 4.18 11.12
CA MET A 436 -18.22 4.22 12.39
C MET A 436 -18.90 5.58 12.59
N GLU A 437 -18.19 6.68 12.34
CA GLU A 437 -18.77 8.02 12.44
C GLU A 437 -19.93 8.20 11.46
N ALA A 438 -19.77 7.75 10.22
CA ALA A 438 -20.81 7.81 9.20
C ALA A 438 -22.06 7.00 9.58
N ALA A 439 -21.89 5.77 10.07
CA ALA A 439 -22.98 4.91 10.52
C ALA A 439 -23.72 5.50 11.73
N LEU A 440 -22.99 6.08 12.69
CA LEU A 440 -23.58 6.68 13.89
C LEU A 440 -24.40 7.93 13.57
N ARG A 441 -24.01 8.74 12.58
CA ARG A 441 -24.81 9.89 12.12
C ARG A 441 -26.19 9.41 11.68
N THR A 442 -26.26 8.49 10.73
CA THR A 442 -27.53 7.97 10.23
C THR A 442 -28.33 7.21 11.30
N ALA A 443 -27.68 6.39 12.13
CA ALA A 443 -28.38 5.65 13.18
C ALA A 443 -29.01 6.57 14.23
N ALA A 444 -28.36 7.69 14.58
CA ALA A 444 -28.90 8.67 15.53
C ALA A 444 -30.15 9.36 14.96
N ASP A 445 -30.11 9.81 13.70
CA ASP A 445 -31.22 10.51 13.06
C ASP A 445 -32.43 9.57 12.91
N VAL A 446 -32.20 8.32 12.50
CA VAL A 446 -33.28 7.30 12.37
C VAL A 446 -33.91 6.96 13.73
N LEU A 447 -33.13 6.92 14.81
CA LEU A 447 -33.65 6.63 16.16
C LEU A 447 -34.43 7.80 16.77
N THR A 448 -33.97 9.02 16.54
CA THR A 448 -34.55 10.23 17.17
C THR A 448 -35.67 10.84 16.34
N GLY A 449 -35.65 10.64 15.02
CA GLY A 449 -36.52 11.35 14.07
C GLY A 449 -36.15 12.82 13.90
N GLU A 450 -34.94 13.22 14.32
CA GLU A 450 -34.41 14.58 14.27
C GLU A 450 -33.04 14.57 13.57
N ASP A 451 -32.73 15.64 12.82
CA ASP A 451 -31.42 15.87 12.17
C ASP A 451 -30.40 16.54 13.13
#